data_AF-A0A2H5V8A6-F1
#
_entry.id   AF-A0A2H5V8A6-F1
#
_cell.length_a   1.000
_cell.length_b   1.000
_cell.length_c   1.000
_cell.angle_alpha   90.00
_cell.angle_beta   90.00
_cell.angle_gamma   90.00
#
_symmetry.space_group_name_H-M   'P 1'
#
loop_
_entity.id
_entity.type
_entity.pdbx_description
1 polymer ?
#
loop_
_entity_poly.entity_id
_entity_poly.type
_entity_poly.pdbx_seq_one_letter_code
_entity_poly.pdbx_strand_id
1 'polypeptide(L)'
;MDVLASIIFVVTLVGLWAAVSIPVYISAKILTAGRVRLIHAMGATALGPIVYAGVVLVSVGLLGSILGAQASIPAMILAFISWLWVYKSIFKTGWIRAFGIAVLAVIVFIALALIFSLAMSMIMPIVGEHMPIPEPNPLPYPQV
;
A
#
# COMPACT_ATOMS: atom_id res chain seq x y z
N MET A 1 5.51 23.29 10.15
CA MET A 1 5.79 22.82 8.78
C MET A 1 5.51 24.00 7.86
N ASP A 2 6.51 24.48 7.14
CA ASP A 2 6.35 25.51 6.12
C ASP A 2 5.61 24.95 4.88
N VAL A 3 5.02 25.84 4.07
CA VAL A 3 4.15 25.48 2.94
C VAL A 3 4.86 24.55 1.94
N LEU A 4 6.15 24.74 1.72
CA LEU A 4 6.95 23.91 0.82
C LEU A 4 7.05 22.46 1.35
N ALA A 5 7.37 22.28 2.63
CA ALA A 5 7.40 20.96 3.26
C ALA A 5 6.05 20.24 3.20
N SER A 6 4.94 20.95 3.39
CA SER A 6 3.59 20.37 3.27
C SER A 6 3.26 19.92 1.84
N ILE A 7 3.65 20.68 0.82
CA ILE A 7 3.44 20.30 -0.58
C ILE A 7 4.24 19.04 -0.91
N ILE A 8 5.52 19.00 -0.53
CA ILE A 8 6.39 17.84 -0.75
C ILE A 8 5.77 16.60 -0.11
N PHE A 9 5.34 16.72 1.16
CA PHE A 9 4.71 15.62 1.89
C PHE A 9 3.49 15.06 1.15
N VAL A 10 2.56 15.92 0.73
CA VAL A 10 1.34 15.49 0.02
C VAL A 10 1.68 14.83 -1.32
N VAL A 11 2.59 15.41 -2.10
CA VAL A 11 3.00 14.86 -3.40
C VAL A 11 3.64 13.48 -3.22
N THR A 12 4.51 13.30 -2.23
CA THR A 12 5.11 12.00 -1.92
C THR A 12 4.04 10.98 -1.52
N LEU A 13 3.05 11.39 -0.72
CA LEU A 13 1.97 10.52 -0.25
C LEU A 13 1.08 10.04 -1.41
N VAL A 14 0.72 10.95 -2.32
CA VAL A 14 -0.03 10.61 -3.54
C VAL A 14 0.81 9.73 -4.48
N GLY A 15 2.10 10.00 -4.63
CA GLY A 15 3.02 9.18 -5.42
C GLY A 15 3.15 7.76 -4.87
N LEU A 16 3.31 7.62 -3.55
CA LEU A 16 3.35 6.33 -2.87
C LEU A 16 2.02 5.57 -3.05
N TRP A 17 0.89 6.25 -2.89
CA TRP A 17 -0.43 5.65 -3.11
C TRP A 17 -0.61 5.15 -4.55
N ALA A 18 -0.18 5.93 -5.54
CA ALA A 18 -0.19 5.52 -6.94
C ALA A 18 0.72 4.29 -7.16
N ALA A 19 1.91 4.26 -6.57
CA ALA A 19 2.84 3.13 -6.66
C ALA A 19 2.26 1.85 -6.06
N VAL A 20 1.67 1.91 -4.87
CA VAL A 20 1.01 0.76 -4.21
C VAL A 20 -0.22 0.27 -5.00
N SER A 21 -0.78 1.11 -5.88
CA SER A 21 -1.89 0.74 -6.76
C SER A 21 -1.47 -0.02 -8.02
N ILE A 22 -0.17 -0.03 -8.38
CA ILE A 22 0.36 -0.73 -9.56
C ILE A 22 0.11 -2.24 -9.51
N PRO A 23 0.43 -2.97 -8.42
CA PRO A 23 0.15 -4.40 -8.33
C PRO A 23 -1.33 -4.71 -8.55
N VAL A 24 -2.21 -3.96 -7.89
CA VAL A 24 -3.66 -4.14 -8.02
C VAL A 24 -4.12 -3.89 -9.47
N TYR A 25 -3.58 -2.87 -10.13
CA TYR A 25 -3.85 -2.61 -11.54
C TYR A 25 -3.39 -3.76 -12.44
N ILE A 26 -2.17 -4.26 -12.27
CA ILE A 26 -1.64 -5.38 -13.07
C ILE A 26 -2.52 -6.62 -12.88
N SER A 27 -2.83 -6.98 -11.64
CA SER A 27 -3.66 -8.15 -11.32
C SER A 27 -5.08 -8.02 -11.87
N ALA A 28 -5.69 -6.84 -11.73
CA ALA A 28 -6.99 -6.56 -12.31
C ALA A 28 -6.93 -6.64 -13.84
N LYS A 29 -5.90 -6.08 -14.47
CA LYS A 29 -5.74 -6.10 -15.92
C LYS A 29 -5.64 -7.52 -16.47
N ILE A 30 -4.91 -8.41 -15.79
CA ILE A 30 -4.78 -9.83 -16.13
C ILE A 30 -6.15 -10.53 -16.03
N LEU A 31 -6.86 -10.36 -14.91
CA LEU A 31 -8.09 -11.11 -14.64
C LEU A 31 -9.35 -10.53 -15.29
N THR A 32 -9.28 -9.31 -15.83
CA THR A 32 -10.40 -8.64 -16.54
C THR A 32 -10.23 -8.57 -18.05
N ALA A 33 -9.20 -9.23 -18.60
CA ALA A 33 -8.83 -9.18 -20.01
C ALA A 33 -8.57 -7.74 -20.52
N GLY A 34 -7.86 -6.94 -19.73
CA GLY A 34 -7.40 -5.62 -20.16
C GLY A 34 -8.40 -4.47 -20.03
N ARG A 35 -9.64 -4.71 -19.59
CA ARG A 35 -10.71 -3.70 -19.58
C ARG A 35 -10.63 -2.68 -18.43
N VAL A 36 -9.54 -2.69 -17.67
CA VAL A 36 -9.36 -1.88 -16.45
C VAL A 36 -8.27 -0.83 -16.66
N ARG A 37 -8.49 0.36 -16.10
CA ARG A 37 -7.52 1.49 -16.08
C ARG A 37 -6.92 1.67 -14.69
N LEU A 38 -5.72 2.25 -14.59
CA LEU A 38 -5.02 2.50 -13.33
C LEU A 38 -5.88 3.27 -12.31
N ILE A 39 -6.67 4.25 -12.75
CA ILE A 39 -7.56 5.02 -11.88
C ILE A 39 -8.58 4.14 -11.12
N HIS A 40 -9.01 3.02 -11.70
CA HIS A 40 -9.87 2.06 -11.01
C HIS A 40 -9.11 1.37 -9.87
N ALA A 41 -7.84 1.00 -10.10
CA ALA A 41 -7.02 0.39 -9.06
C ALA A 41 -6.71 1.38 -7.94
N MET A 42 -6.41 2.64 -8.27
CA MET A 42 -6.24 3.71 -7.30
C MET A 42 -7.51 3.90 -6.47
N GLY A 43 -8.68 3.94 -7.12
CA GLY A 43 -9.96 3.98 -6.42
C GLY A 43 -10.17 2.78 -5.49
N ALA A 44 -9.81 1.57 -5.93
CA ALA A 44 -9.96 0.37 -5.12
C ALA A 44 -9.02 0.32 -3.91
N THR A 45 -7.78 0.80 -4.03
CA THR A 45 -6.82 0.87 -2.93
C THR A 45 -7.09 2.00 -1.95
N ALA A 46 -7.78 3.07 -2.38
CA ALA A 46 -8.27 4.10 -1.47
C ALA A 46 -9.57 3.67 -0.75
N LEU A 47 -10.56 3.18 -1.51
CA LEU A 47 -11.86 2.81 -0.95
C LEU A 47 -11.82 1.51 -0.15
N GLY A 48 -10.95 0.56 -0.52
CA GLY A 48 -10.85 -0.74 0.15
C GLY A 48 -10.62 -0.62 1.67
N PRO A 49 -9.54 0.04 2.12
CA PRO A 49 -9.28 0.26 3.53
C PRO A 49 -10.37 1.05 4.26
N ILE A 50 -10.97 2.05 3.60
CA ILE A 50 -12.07 2.85 4.17
C ILE A 50 -13.29 1.97 4.43
N VAL A 51 -13.71 1.17 3.44
CA VAL A 51 -14.84 0.25 3.58
C VAL A 51 -14.53 -0.83 4.61
N TYR A 52 -13.32 -1.40 4.59
CA TYR A 52 -12.89 -2.38 5.58
C TYR A 52 -13.00 -1.81 7.01
N ALA A 53 -12.40 -0.65 7.27
CA ALA A 53 -12.43 -0.01 8.59
C ALA A 53 -13.86 0.32 9.02
N GLY A 54 -14.68 0.89 8.13
CA GLY A 54 -16.08 1.18 8.41
C GLY A 54 -16.88 -0.07 8.79
N VAL A 55 -16.70 -1.17 8.05
CA VAL A 55 -17.40 -2.42 8.33
C VAL A 55 -16.91 -3.07 9.63
N VAL A 56 -15.61 -3.05 9.92
CA VAL A 56 -15.10 -3.54 11.22
C VAL A 56 -15.71 -2.74 12.37
N LEU A 57 -15.66 -1.41 12.32
CA LEU A 57 -16.16 -0.55 13.40
C LEU A 57 -17.65 -0.76 13.65
N VAL A 58 -18.46 -0.76 12.60
CA VAL A 58 -19.90 -1.00 12.70
C VAL A 58 -20.19 -2.41 13.21
N SER A 59 -19.53 -3.42 12.65
CA SER A 59 -19.78 -4.82 13.01
C SER A 59 -19.38 -5.12 14.45
N VAL A 60 -18.24 -4.61 14.93
CA VAL A 60 -17.82 -4.77 16.32
C VAL A 60 -18.77 -4.04 17.27
N GLY A 61 -19.23 -2.83 16.91
CA GLY A 61 -20.20 -2.10 17.73
C GLY A 61 -21.53 -2.85 17.89
N LEU A 62 -22.04 -3.43 16.80
CA LEU A 62 -23.30 -4.17 16.80
C LEU A 62 -23.14 -5.54 17.49
N LEU A 63 -22.18 -6.34 17.03
CA LEU A 63 -21.97 -7.71 17.50
C LEU A 63 -21.36 -7.76 18.90
N GLY A 64 -20.66 -6.71 19.32
CA GLY A 64 -20.04 -6.62 20.64
C GLY A 64 -21.05 -6.74 21.79
N SER A 65 -22.29 -6.28 21.56
CA SER A 65 -23.38 -6.41 22.53
C SER A 65 -23.83 -7.87 22.77
N ILE A 66 -23.58 -8.76 21.80
CA ILE A 66 -24.03 -10.17 21.84
C ILE A 66 -22.84 -11.11 22.12
N LEU A 67 -21.71 -10.86 21.46
CA LEU A 67 -20.56 -11.75 21.40
C LEU A 67 -19.35 -11.25 22.21
N GLY A 68 -19.43 -10.04 22.78
CA GLY A 68 -18.33 -9.43 23.53
C GLY A 68 -17.04 -9.37 22.69
N ALA A 69 -15.91 -9.77 23.28
CA ALA A 69 -14.60 -9.74 22.63
C ALA A 69 -14.52 -10.62 21.35
N GLN A 70 -15.36 -11.66 21.25
CA GLN A 70 -15.39 -12.56 20.10
C GLN A 70 -16.00 -11.92 18.85
N ALA A 71 -16.68 -10.77 18.98
CA ALA A 71 -17.27 -10.02 17.87
C ALA A 71 -16.24 -9.62 16.79
N SER A 72 -14.97 -9.52 17.15
CA SER A 72 -13.86 -9.18 16.25
C SER A 72 -13.71 -10.17 15.08
N ILE A 73 -13.88 -11.46 15.32
CA ILE A 73 -13.72 -12.52 14.31
C ILE A 73 -14.76 -12.39 13.17
N PRO A 74 -16.09 -12.44 13.44
CA PRO A 74 -17.09 -12.27 12.39
C PRO A 74 -17.05 -10.87 11.76
N ALA A 75 -16.71 -9.82 12.53
CA ALA A 75 -16.53 -8.49 11.97
C ALA A 75 -15.40 -8.43 10.92
N MET A 76 -14.29 -9.13 11.17
CA MET A 76 -13.17 -9.20 10.23
C MET A 76 -13.53 -9.94 8.95
N ILE A 77 -14.31 -11.02 9.06
CA ILE A 77 -14.83 -11.77 7.90
C ILE A 77 -15.76 -10.87 7.06
N LEU A 78 -16.71 -10.17 7.70
CA LEU A 78 -17.62 -9.25 7.01
C LEU A 78 -16.86 -8.10 6.34
N ALA A 79 -15.84 -7.57 7.00
CA ALA A 79 -15.00 -6.52 6.45
C ALA A 79 -14.19 -7.00 5.25
N PHE A 80 -13.64 -8.22 5.30
CA PHE A 80 -12.94 -8.83 4.17
C PHE A 80 -13.88 -9.05 2.97
N ILE A 81 -15.08 -9.58 3.20
CA ILE A 81 -16.10 -9.75 2.14
C ILE A 81 -16.50 -8.40 1.55
N SER A 82 -16.64 -7.37 2.39
CA SER A 82 -16.97 -6.02 1.95
C SER A 82 -15.85 -5.37 1.14
N TRP A 83 -14.60 -5.62 1.50
CA TRP A 83 -13.44 -5.20 0.72
C TRP A 83 -13.42 -5.90 -0.66
N LEU A 84 -13.69 -7.21 -0.72
CA LEU A 84 -13.86 -7.92 -2.00
C LEU A 84 -15.02 -7.37 -2.82
N TRP A 85 -16.09 -6.93 -2.17
CA TRP A 85 -17.20 -6.26 -2.84
C TRP A 85 -16.78 -4.93 -3.50
N VAL A 86 -15.90 -4.15 -2.86
CA VAL A 86 -15.31 -2.95 -3.49
C VAL A 86 -14.60 -3.31 -4.79
N TYR A 87 -13.78 -4.36 -4.77
CA TYR A 87 -13.04 -4.83 -5.96
C TYR A 87 -14.01 -5.31 -7.04
N LYS A 88 -15.02 -6.09 -6.65
CA LYS A 88 -16.08 -6.56 -7.54
C LYS A 88 -16.80 -5.41 -8.23
N SER A 89 -17.16 -4.37 -7.48
CA SER A 89 -17.91 -3.21 -7.97
C SER A 89 -17.07 -2.31 -8.87
N ILE A 90 -15.84 -2.00 -8.47
CA ILE A 90 -14.96 -1.11 -9.23
C ILE A 90 -14.48 -1.76 -10.53
N PHE A 91 -14.09 -3.03 -10.49
CA PHE A 91 -13.59 -3.74 -11.67
C PHE A 91 -14.70 -4.37 -12.52
N LYS A 92 -15.97 -4.27 -12.09
CA LYS A 92 -17.13 -4.87 -12.76
C LYS A 92 -16.92 -6.37 -13.04
N THR A 93 -16.53 -7.11 -12.01
CA THR A 93 -16.21 -8.54 -12.10
C THR A 93 -17.14 -9.40 -11.23
N GLY A 94 -16.98 -10.73 -11.29
CA GLY A 94 -17.60 -11.66 -10.35
C GLY A 94 -16.74 -11.88 -9.10
N TRP A 95 -17.31 -12.47 -8.06
CA TRP A 95 -16.66 -12.71 -6.76
C TRP A 95 -15.33 -13.47 -6.86
N ILE A 96 -15.29 -14.55 -7.65
CA ILE A 96 -14.09 -15.37 -7.84
C ILE A 96 -12.95 -14.54 -8.45
N ARG A 97 -13.28 -13.69 -9.45
CA ARG A 97 -12.30 -12.80 -10.06
C ARG A 97 -11.85 -11.71 -9.09
N ALA A 98 -12.76 -11.11 -8.32
CA ALA A 98 -12.41 -10.10 -7.32
C ALA A 98 -11.44 -10.66 -6.26
N PHE A 99 -11.70 -11.87 -5.76
CA PHE A 99 -10.77 -12.58 -4.88
C PHE A 99 -9.43 -12.88 -5.57
N GLY A 100 -9.46 -13.38 -6.81
CA GLY A 100 -8.27 -13.60 -7.60
C GLY A 100 -7.44 -12.33 -7.79
N ILE A 101 -8.07 -11.16 -7.96
CA ILE A 101 -7.37 -9.87 -8.07
C ILE A 101 -6.65 -9.56 -6.76
N ALA A 102 -7.30 -9.73 -5.61
CA ALA A 102 -6.68 -9.49 -4.31
C ALA A 102 -5.46 -10.40 -4.08
N VAL A 103 -5.61 -11.71 -4.32
CA VAL A 103 -4.51 -12.67 -4.15
C VAL A 103 -3.37 -12.39 -5.13
N LEU A 104 -3.69 -12.21 -6.42
CA LEU A 104 -2.68 -11.94 -7.44
C LEU A 104 -2.00 -10.59 -7.19
N ALA A 105 -2.68 -9.60 -6.62
CA ALA A 105 -2.08 -8.31 -6.28
C ALA A 105 -1.02 -8.45 -5.20
N VAL A 106 -1.24 -9.30 -4.20
CA VAL A 106 -0.23 -9.61 -3.17
C VAL A 106 0.99 -10.28 -3.81
N ILE A 107 0.79 -11.25 -4.69
CA ILE A 107 1.88 -11.93 -5.41
C ILE A 107 2.69 -10.93 -6.25
N VAL A 108 2.00 -10.09 -7.04
CA VAL A 108 2.64 -9.06 -7.87
C VAL A 108 3.35 -8.03 -7.00
N PHE A 109 2.77 -7.64 -5.87
CA PHE A 109 3.40 -6.71 -4.93
C PHE A 109 4.71 -7.27 -4.38
N ILE A 110 4.70 -8.52 -3.92
CA ILE A 110 5.91 -9.20 -3.44
C ILE A 110 6.96 -9.29 -4.56
N ALA A 111 6.56 -9.69 -5.77
CA ALA A 111 7.47 -9.76 -6.91
C ALA A 111 8.11 -8.39 -7.23
N LEU A 112 7.32 -7.32 -7.28
CA LEU A 112 7.81 -5.96 -7.51
C LEU A 112 8.72 -5.48 -6.37
N ALA A 113 8.37 -5.77 -5.12
CA ALA A 113 9.19 -5.42 -3.96
C ALA A 113 10.55 -6.12 -4.00
N LEU A 114 10.59 -7.39 -4.38
CA LEU A 114 11.85 -8.14 -4.56
C LEU A 114 12.70 -7.56 -5.68
N ILE A 115 12.11 -7.26 -6.83
CA ILE A 115 12.81 -6.61 -7.96
C ILE A 115 13.40 -5.27 -7.52
N PHE A 116 12.60 -4.45 -6.82
CA PHE A 116 13.05 -3.16 -6.31
C PHE A 116 14.19 -3.31 -5.28
N SER A 117 14.06 -4.25 -4.34
CA SER A 117 15.09 -4.53 -3.35
C SER A 117 16.41 -4.97 -3.99
N LEU A 118 16.35 -5.83 -5.01
CA LEU A 118 17.53 -6.27 -5.75
C LEU A 118 18.17 -5.10 -6.50
N ALA A 119 17.38 -4.29 -7.20
CA ALA A 119 17.88 -3.09 -7.88
C ALA A 119 18.57 -2.12 -6.91
N MET A 120 17.95 -1.85 -5.74
CA MET A 120 18.55 -0.99 -4.72
C MET A 120 19.84 -1.56 -4.15
N SER A 121 19.93 -2.88 -3.95
CA SER A 121 21.15 -3.53 -3.47
C SER A 121 22.35 -3.37 -4.43
N MET A 122 22.09 -3.27 -5.73
CA MET A 122 23.13 -3.03 -6.74
C MET A 122 23.55 -1.56 -6.82
N ILE A 123 22.64 -0.62 -6.53
CA ILE A 123 22.87 0.83 -6.65
C ILE A 123 23.53 1.40 -5.38
N MET A 124 23.13 0.93 -4.20
CA MET A 124 23.61 1.46 -2.91
C MET A 124 25.15 1.48 -2.75
N PRO A 125 25.91 0.44 -3.15
CA PRO A 125 27.37 0.47 -3.10
C PRO A 125 27.96 1.61 -3.95
N ILE A 126 27.41 1.84 -5.14
CA ILE A 126 27.86 2.88 -6.07
C ILE A 126 27.67 4.28 -5.45
N VAL A 127 26.56 4.49 -4.74
CA VAL A 127 26.29 5.76 -4.04
C VAL A 127 27.27 5.95 -2.87
N GLY A 128 27.60 4.88 -2.15
CA GLY A 128 28.56 4.88 -1.05
C GLY A 128 29.97 5.31 -1.46
N GLU A 129 30.44 4.86 -2.62
CA GLU A 129 31.78 5.15 -3.14
C GLU A 129 31.98 6.62 -3.56
N HIS A 130 30.91 7.34 -3.90
CA HIS A 130 31.00 8.73 -4.39
C HIS A 130 30.73 9.78 -3.30
N MET A 131 30.51 9.37 -2.05
CA MET A 131 30.37 10.32 -0.94
C MET A 131 31.76 10.76 -0.45
N PRO A 132 32.07 12.07 -0.41
CA PRO A 132 33.30 12.55 0.17
C PRO A 132 33.39 12.09 1.63
N ILE A 133 34.50 11.43 1.99
CA ILE A 133 34.79 11.13 3.39
C ILE A 133 34.96 12.48 4.09
N PRO A 134 34.16 12.81 5.12
CA PRO A 134 34.37 14.04 5.88
C PRO A 134 35.79 14.04 6.42
N GLU A 135 36.58 15.05 6.05
CA GLU A 135 37.91 15.19 6.63
C GLU A 135 37.78 15.33 8.16
N PRO A 136 38.59 14.59 8.93
CA PRO A 136 38.60 14.74 10.38
C PRO A 136 38.84 16.20 10.74
N ASN A 137 37.94 16.78 11.53
CA ASN A 137 38.12 18.14 12.01
C ASN A 137 39.47 18.24 12.76
N PRO A 138 40.37 19.16 12.40
CA PRO A 138 41.65 19.31 13.08
C PRO A 138 41.42 19.48 14.58
N LEU A 139 42.15 18.71 15.40
CA LEU A 139 42.11 18.92 16.84
C LEU A 139 42.54 20.36 17.15
N PRO A 140 41.87 21.06 18.08
CA PRO A 140 42.32 22.38 18.52
C PRO A 140 43.77 22.31 18.97
N TYR A 141 44.62 23.22 18.46
CA TYR A 141 46.00 23.31 18.91
C TYR A 141 46.04 23.56 20.42
N PRO A 142 46.90 22.83 21.18
CA PRO A 142 47.07 23.07 22.60
C PRO A 142 47.45 24.54 22.83
N GLN A 143 46.64 25.26 23.59
CA GLN A 143 46.98 26.61 24.04
C GLN A 143 48.03 26.46 25.14
N VAL A 144 49.28 26.76 24.81
CA VAL A 144 50.43 26.71 25.73
C VAL A 144 50.49 28.00 26.56
#